data_AF-D7PP71-F1
#
_entry.id   AF-D7PP71-F1
#
_cell.length_a   1.000
_cell.length_b   1.000
_cell.length_c   1.000
_cell.angle_alpha   90.00
_cell.angle_beta   90.00
_cell.angle_gamma   90.00
#
_symmetry.space_group_name_H-M   'P 1'
#
loop_
_entity.id
_entity.type
_entity.pdbx_description
1 polymer ?
#
loop_
_entity_poly.entity_id
_entity_poly.type
_entity_poly.pdbx_seq_one_letter_code
_entity_poly.pdbx_strand_id
1 'polypeptide(L)'
;MLKILIPTIMLIPTTWAIPAKQLWPFSLAYSLIISLISLTWLKSTANSGWSFLSPYMATDPISTPLLALTCWLLPLMILASQHHTSSEPVNRQRMYITLLTSLQIFLILAFSATEMIMFYIMFEATLIPTLVIITRWGNQTERLNAGTYFLFYTLAGSLPLLVALLLLQNNSGTLSLLTLQFFPPMHLSSFADKLWWAGCLLAFLVKMPLYGAHLWLPKAHVEAP
;
A
#
# COMPACT_ATOMS: atom_id res chain seq x y z
N MET A 1 -14.93 -4.06 -4.55
CA MET A 1 -13.96 -3.12 -3.94
C MET A 1 -14.56 -1.82 -3.44
N LEU A 2 -15.36 -1.10 -4.25
CA LEU A 2 -15.94 0.21 -3.86
C LEU A 2 -16.72 0.22 -2.54
N LYS A 3 -17.40 -0.88 -2.19
CA LYS A 3 -18.13 -1.03 -0.92
C LYS A 3 -17.26 -0.84 0.33
N ILE A 4 -15.96 -1.09 0.23
CA ILE A 4 -14.99 -0.92 1.33
C ILE A 4 -14.18 0.36 1.13
N LEU A 5 -13.82 0.67 -0.11
CA LEU A 5 -13.06 1.86 -0.45
C LEU A 5 -13.80 3.17 -0.14
N ILE A 6 -15.11 3.24 -0.37
CA ILE A 6 -15.89 4.46 -0.07
C ILE A 6 -15.92 4.70 1.46
N PRO A 7 -16.27 3.72 2.31
CA PRO A 7 -16.15 3.87 3.76
C PRO A 7 -14.75 4.26 4.26
N THR A 8 -13.68 3.69 3.68
CA THR A 8 -12.32 4.06 4.08
C THR A 8 -11.98 5.50 3.71
N ILE A 9 -12.38 5.98 2.53
CA ILE A 9 -12.24 7.40 2.15
C ILE A 9 -13.03 8.29 3.10
N MET A 10 -14.25 7.88 3.48
CA MET A 10 -15.10 8.63 4.41
C MET A 10 -14.53 8.69 5.84
N LEU A 11 -13.57 7.84 6.22
CA LEU A 11 -12.85 8.02 7.49
C LEU A 11 -12.11 9.36 7.55
N ILE A 12 -11.60 9.87 6.42
CA ILE A 12 -10.87 11.15 6.40
C ILE A 12 -11.79 12.30 6.87
N PRO A 13 -12.90 12.65 6.19
CA PRO A 13 -13.75 13.75 6.63
C PRO A 13 -14.35 13.52 8.02
N THR A 14 -14.66 12.27 8.40
CA THR A 14 -15.19 11.99 9.75
C THR A 14 -14.16 12.33 10.84
N THR A 15 -12.89 11.96 10.67
CA THR A 15 -11.84 12.28 11.67
C THR A 15 -11.67 13.78 11.91
N TRP A 16 -11.89 14.61 10.89
CA TRP A 16 -11.85 16.06 11.00
C TRP A 16 -13.11 16.67 11.60
N ALA A 17 -14.28 16.06 11.37
CA ALA A 17 -15.57 16.57 11.87
C ALA A 17 -15.84 16.23 13.34
N ILE A 18 -15.33 15.09 13.83
CA ILE A 18 -15.63 14.56 15.18
C ILE A 18 -15.01 15.45 16.29
N PRO A 19 -15.71 15.66 17.42
CA PRO A 19 -15.16 16.40 18.56
C PRO A 19 -13.93 15.69 19.17
N ALA A 20 -12.96 16.48 19.64
CA ALA A 20 -11.64 15.99 20.07
C ALA A 20 -11.69 14.84 21.09
N LYS A 21 -12.62 14.90 22.07
CA LYS A 21 -12.76 13.86 23.12
C LYS A 21 -13.13 12.48 22.56
N GLN A 22 -13.81 12.44 21.42
CA GLN A 22 -14.39 11.24 20.83
C GLN A 22 -13.62 10.77 19.59
N LEU A 23 -12.54 11.45 19.22
CA LEU A 23 -11.77 11.19 18.01
C LEU A 23 -11.30 9.72 17.92
N TRP A 24 -10.60 9.23 18.93
CA TRP A 24 -10.05 7.88 18.96
C TRP A 24 -11.11 6.77 19.02
N PRO A 25 -12.13 6.84 19.91
CA PRO A 25 -13.20 5.84 19.94
C PRO A 25 -13.97 5.71 18.62
N PHE A 26 -14.29 6.82 17.95
CA PHE A 26 -15.02 6.76 16.69
C PHE A 26 -14.16 6.29 15.53
N SER A 27 -12.90 6.74 15.42
CA SER A 27 -11.99 6.24 14.38
C SER A 27 -11.76 4.72 14.53
N LEU A 28 -11.67 4.23 15.77
CA LEU A 28 -11.58 2.82 16.07
C LEU A 28 -12.86 2.06 15.72
N ALA A 29 -14.02 2.58 16.10
CA ALA A 29 -15.30 1.91 15.83
C ALA A 29 -15.55 1.79 14.32
N TYR A 30 -15.37 2.86 13.55
CA TYR A 30 -15.58 2.82 12.11
C TYR A 30 -14.57 1.94 11.38
N SER A 31 -13.30 1.95 11.81
CA SER A 31 -12.29 1.08 11.21
C SER A 31 -12.51 -0.41 11.52
N LEU A 32 -13.01 -0.75 12.71
CA LEU A 32 -13.45 -2.11 13.03
C LEU A 32 -14.66 -2.54 12.20
N ILE A 33 -15.62 -1.66 11.95
CA ILE A 33 -16.75 -1.97 11.06
C ILE A 33 -16.24 -2.29 9.65
N ILE A 34 -15.31 -1.48 9.13
CA ILE A 34 -14.68 -1.71 7.83
C ILE A 34 -13.93 -3.05 7.81
N SER A 35 -13.17 -3.37 8.86
CA SER A 35 -12.42 -4.63 8.93
C SER A 35 -13.34 -5.85 8.97
N LEU A 36 -14.44 -5.79 9.71
CA LEU A 36 -15.45 -6.87 9.74
C LEU A 36 -16.12 -7.06 8.37
N ILE A 37 -16.47 -5.97 7.69
CA ILE A 37 -17.03 -6.04 6.33
C ILE A 37 -16.02 -6.64 5.34
N SER A 38 -14.71 -6.41 5.52
CA SER A 38 -13.67 -6.97 4.65
C SER A 38 -13.61 -8.49 4.62
N LEU A 39 -14.05 -9.16 5.70
CA LEU A 39 -14.12 -10.63 5.75
C LEU A 39 -15.08 -11.21 4.71
N THR A 40 -16.02 -10.41 4.18
CA THR A 40 -16.89 -10.84 3.07
C THR A 40 -16.13 -11.19 1.79
N TRP A 41 -14.91 -10.67 1.62
CA TRP A 41 -14.04 -11.01 0.48
C TRP A 41 -13.44 -12.41 0.55
N LEU A 42 -13.35 -13.03 1.75
CA LEU A 42 -12.81 -14.37 1.92
C LEU A 42 -13.73 -15.48 1.40
N LYS A 43 -14.97 -15.14 1.03
CA LYS A 43 -15.88 -16.09 0.38
C LYS A 43 -15.42 -16.34 -1.05
N SER A 44 -14.46 -17.25 -1.23
CA SER A 44 -14.05 -17.70 -2.55
C SER A 44 -15.13 -18.61 -3.15
N THR A 45 -15.78 -18.14 -4.21
CA THR A 45 -16.54 -19.02 -5.11
C THR A 45 -15.51 -19.73 -5.98
N ALA A 46 -15.21 -20.98 -5.64
CA ALA A 46 -14.03 -21.74 -6.05
C ALA A 46 -13.78 -21.98 -7.56
N ASN A 47 -14.51 -21.33 -8.49
CA ASN A 47 -14.45 -21.68 -9.92
C ASN A 47 -13.94 -20.57 -10.85
N SER A 48 -14.00 -19.29 -10.47
CA SER A 48 -13.47 -18.19 -11.29
C SER A 48 -12.38 -17.49 -10.49
N GLY A 49 -11.10 -17.67 -10.87
CA GLY A 49 -9.94 -17.15 -10.14
C GLY A 49 -10.00 -15.66 -9.79
N TRP A 50 -10.81 -14.88 -10.51
CA TRP A 50 -11.13 -13.49 -10.20
C TRP A 50 -12.58 -13.32 -9.72
N SER A 51 -12.75 -12.41 -8.77
CA SER A 51 -14.01 -12.01 -8.15
C SER A 51 -14.10 -10.47 -8.05
N PHE A 52 -15.31 -9.96 -7.85
CA PHE A 52 -15.60 -8.51 -7.70
C PHE A 52 -15.01 -7.61 -8.81
N LEU A 53 -15.10 -8.06 -10.07
CA LEU A 53 -14.56 -7.39 -11.24
C LEU A 53 -15.21 -6.01 -11.48
N SER A 54 -14.36 -5.04 -11.74
CA SER A 54 -14.63 -3.73 -12.30
C SER A 54 -13.50 -3.39 -13.27
N PRO A 55 -13.59 -2.35 -14.12
CA PRO A 55 -12.58 -2.08 -15.14
C PRO A 55 -11.15 -1.99 -14.59
N TYR A 56 -10.99 -1.43 -13.39
CA TYR A 56 -9.69 -1.16 -12.78
C TYR A 56 -9.40 -1.97 -11.50
N MET A 57 -10.41 -2.64 -10.95
CA MET A 57 -10.24 -3.38 -9.69
C MET A 57 -10.86 -4.77 -9.76
N ALA A 58 -10.16 -5.76 -9.24
CA ALA A 58 -10.62 -7.13 -9.06
C ALA A 58 -9.93 -7.76 -7.86
N THR A 59 -10.42 -8.93 -7.43
CA THR A 59 -9.80 -9.68 -6.34
C THR A 59 -9.66 -11.15 -6.71
N ASP A 60 -8.52 -11.72 -6.37
CA ASP A 60 -8.11 -13.08 -6.64
C ASP A 60 -7.73 -13.78 -5.31
N PRO A 61 -7.46 -15.10 -5.27
CA PRO A 61 -7.19 -15.79 -4.02
C PRO A 61 -5.91 -15.31 -3.30
N ILE A 62 -5.02 -14.58 -3.99
CA ILE A 62 -3.79 -14.03 -3.40
C ILE A 62 -4.05 -12.64 -2.80
N SER A 63 -4.72 -11.75 -3.51
CA SER A 63 -5.05 -10.40 -3.04
C SER A 63 -6.08 -10.41 -1.91
N THR A 64 -7.06 -11.32 -1.92
CA THR A 64 -8.12 -11.39 -0.90
C THR A 64 -7.62 -11.45 0.55
N PRO A 65 -6.69 -12.35 0.95
CA PRO A 65 -6.17 -12.35 2.32
C PRO A 65 -5.35 -11.10 2.64
N LEU A 66 -4.57 -10.57 1.68
CA LEU A 66 -3.79 -9.33 1.89
C LEU A 66 -4.71 -8.12 2.10
N LEU A 67 -5.79 -8.02 1.33
CA LEU A 67 -6.81 -6.98 1.47
C LEU A 67 -7.54 -7.06 2.81
N ALA A 68 -7.94 -8.26 3.24
CA ALA A 68 -8.55 -8.46 4.55
C ALA A 68 -7.58 -8.08 5.68
N LEU A 69 -6.31 -8.47 5.58
CA LEU A 69 -5.26 -8.11 6.53
C LEU A 69 -5.06 -6.59 6.59
N THR A 70 -5.01 -5.90 5.45
CA THR A 70 -4.84 -4.43 5.42
C THR A 70 -5.98 -3.71 6.12
N CYS A 71 -7.22 -4.20 5.98
CA CYS A 71 -8.37 -3.63 6.67
C CYS A 71 -8.35 -3.92 8.17
N TRP A 72 -7.84 -5.09 8.56
CA TRP A 72 -7.67 -5.47 9.96
C TRP A 72 -6.57 -4.68 10.68
N LEU A 73 -5.52 -4.28 9.96
CA LEU A 73 -4.34 -3.65 10.55
C LEU A 73 -4.62 -2.19 10.99
N LEU A 74 -5.55 -1.47 10.35
CA LEU A 74 -5.86 -0.10 10.72
C LEU A 74 -6.44 0.08 12.15
N PRO A 75 -7.47 -0.67 12.60
CA PRO A 75 -7.95 -0.54 13.98
C PRO A 75 -6.87 -0.92 15.02
N LEU A 76 -6.00 -1.89 14.71
CA LEU A 76 -4.86 -2.26 15.55
C LEU A 76 -3.84 -1.12 15.67
N MET A 77 -3.51 -0.45 14.56
CA MET A 77 -2.62 0.71 14.58
C MET A 77 -3.21 1.88 15.36
N ILE A 78 -4.51 2.13 15.25
CA ILE A 78 -5.20 3.17 16.03
C ILE A 78 -5.10 2.87 17.54
N LEU A 79 -5.30 1.60 17.94
CA LEU A 79 -5.14 1.18 19.34
C LEU A 79 -3.70 1.38 19.84
N ALA A 80 -2.71 0.94 19.07
CA ALA A 80 -1.30 1.00 19.48
C ALA A 80 -0.78 2.45 19.61
N SER A 81 -1.18 3.32 18.69
CA SER A 81 -0.65 4.69 18.59
C SER A 81 -1.31 5.71 19.52
N GLN A 82 -2.48 5.41 20.09
CA GLN A 82 -3.25 6.36 20.90
C GLN A 82 -2.46 6.89 22.10
N HIS A 83 -1.72 6.02 22.80
CA HIS A 83 -1.00 6.44 24.00
C HIS A 83 0.19 7.34 23.64
N HIS A 84 0.96 6.95 22.64
CA HIS A 84 2.14 7.69 22.19
C HIS A 84 1.80 9.07 21.64
N THR A 85 0.69 9.20 20.92
CA THR A 85 0.25 10.47 20.29
C THR A 85 -0.59 11.36 21.20
N SER A 86 -0.87 10.94 22.44
CA SER A 86 -1.76 11.65 23.37
C SER A 86 -1.25 13.05 23.76
N SER A 87 0.07 13.26 23.76
CA SER A 87 0.72 14.54 24.06
C SER A 87 0.70 15.53 22.88
N GLU A 88 0.42 15.07 21.66
CA GLU A 88 0.37 15.92 20.49
C GLU A 88 -0.93 16.75 20.44
N PRO A 89 -0.91 17.98 19.86
CA PRO A 89 -2.12 18.76 19.66
C PRO A 89 -3.13 18.03 18.77
N VAL A 90 -4.41 18.28 19.01
CA VAL A 90 -5.54 17.58 18.36
C VAL A 90 -5.43 17.57 16.84
N ASN A 91 -5.02 18.67 16.20
CA ASN A 91 -4.88 18.72 14.75
C ASN A 91 -3.79 17.78 14.21
N ARG A 92 -2.72 17.53 14.99
CA ARG A 92 -1.70 16.55 14.62
C ARG A 92 -2.17 15.13 14.87
N GLN A 93 -2.94 14.87 15.92
CA GLN A 93 -3.61 13.57 16.11
C GLN A 93 -4.55 13.27 14.93
N ARG A 94 -5.35 14.25 14.49
CA ARG A 94 -6.20 14.14 13.28
C ARG A 94 -5.36 13.83 12.05
N MET A 95 -4.28 14.59 11.83
CA MET A 95 -3.37 14.36 10.71
C MET A 95 -2.78 12.94 10.73
N TYR A 96 -2.36 12.44 11.90
CA TYR A 96 -1.83 11.09 12.05
C TYR A 96 -2.84 10.02 11.63
N ILE A 97 -4.09 10.10 12.10
CA ILE A 97 -5.16 9.17 11.69
C ILE A 97 -5.45 9.31 10.19
N THR A 98 -5.40 10.53 9.64
CA THR A 98 -5.59 10.73 8.19
C THR A 98 -4.47 10.11 7.36
N LEU A 99 -3.24 10.09 7.87
CA LEU A 99 -2.11 9.43 7.22
C LEU A 99 -2.27 7.91 7.28
N LEU A 100 -2.63 7.34 8.43
CA LEU A 100 -2.92 5.90 8.55
C LEU A 100 -4.05 5.45 7.61
N THR A 101 -5.12 6.23 7.53
CA THR A 101 -6.26 5.94 6.63
C THR A 101 -5.88 6.11 5.16
N SER A 102 -5.10 7.13 4.80
CA SER A 102 -4.58 7.29 3.44
C SER A 102 -3.67 6.12 3.01
N LEU A 103 -2.83 5.63 3.94
CA LEU A 103 -2.00 4.44 3.73
C LEU A 103 -2.86 3.22 3.45
N GLN A 104 -3.93 2.99 4.23
CA GLN A 104 -4.88 1.91 3.99
C GLN A 104 -5.55 2.04 2.61
N ILE A 105 -5.97 3.25 2.22
CA ILE A 105 -6.60 3.49 0.91
C ILE A 105 -5.66 3.10 -0.23
N PHE A 106 -4.39 3.54 -0.18
CA PHE A 106 -3.40 3.19 -1.20
C PHE A 106 -3.12 1.68 -1.25
N LEU A 107 -3.03 1.00 -0.09
CA LEU A 107 -2.85 -0.45 -0.07
C LEU A 107 -4.05 -1.20 -0.64
N ILE A 108 -5.28 -0.80 -0.32
CA ILE A 108 -6.49 -1.42 -0.90
C ILE A 108 -6.50 -1.25 -2.42
N LEU A 109 -6.16 -0.06 -2.92
CA LEU A 109 -6.06 0.19 -4.36
C LEU A 109 -4.93 -0.61 -5.01
N ALA A 110 -3.76 -0.70 -4.38
CA ALA A 110 -2.63 -1.46 -4.90
C ALA A 110 -2.97 -2.95 -5.03
N PHE A 111 -3.46 -3.60 -3.97
CA PHE A 111 -3.76 -5.04 -4.01
C PHE A 111 -4.97 -5.40 -4.86
N SER A 112 -5.81 -4.43 -5.24
CA SER A 112 -6.96 -4.69 -6.09
C SER A 112 -6.80 -4.25 -7.53
N ALA A 113 -5.72 -3.54 -7.88
CA ALA A 113 -5.50 -3.02 -9.22
C ALA A 113 -5.40 -4.15 -10.27
N THR A 114 -6.17 -4.04 -11.35
CA THR A 114 -6.08 -4.95 -12.51
C THR A 114 -5.03 -4.51 -13.51
N GLU A 115 -4.75 -3.21 -13.59
CA GLU A 115 -3.73 -2.62 -14.47
C GLU A 115 -2.40 -2.45 -13.74
N MET A 116 -1.31 -2.96 -14.32
CA MET A 116 0.01 -2.92 -13.67
C MET A 116 0.55 -1.51 -13.42
N ILE A 117 0.19 -0.53 -14.27
CA ILE A 117 0.60 0.87 -14.05
C ILE A 117 -0.16 1.49 -12.86
N MET A 118 -1.43 1.13 -12.67
CA MET A 118 -2.21 1.58 -11.51
C MET A 118 -1.66 0.95 -10.24
N PHE A 119 -1.31 -0.35 -10.29
CA PHE A 119 -0.57 -1.01 -9.20
C PHE A 119 0.70 -0.22 -8.85
N TYR A 120 1.54 0.12 -9.84
CA TYR A 120 2.78 0.86 -9.63
C TYR A 120 2.54 2.22 -8.96
N ILE A 121 1.60 3.02 -9.47
CA ILE A 121 1.29 4.34 -8.92
C ILE A 121 0.84 4.22 -7.47
N MET A 122 -0.07 3.29 -7.17
CA MET A 122 -0.58 3.09 -5.80
C MET A 122 0.49 2.53 -4.87
N PHE A 123 1.34 1.63 -5.38
CA PHE A 123 2.47 1.05 -4.66
C PHE A 123 3.50 2.11 -4.26
N GLU A 124 3.81 3.07 -5.12
CA GLU A 124 4.70 4.20 -4.78
C GLU A 124 3.97 5.27 -3.95
N ALA A 125 2.67 5.47 -4.13
CA ALA A 125 1.88 6.40 -3.31
C ALA A 125 1.90 6.01 -1.82
N THR A 126 2.02 4.72 -1.48
CA THR A 126 2.19 4.27 -0.08
C THR A 126 3.43 4.85 0.60
N LEU A 127 4.47 5.26 -0.17
CA LEU A 127 5.69 5.84 0.37
C LEU A 127 5.44 7.21 1.02
N ILE A 128 4.44 7.97 0.53
CA ILE A 128 4.20 9.33 1.01
C ILE A 128 3.66 9.30 2.46
N PRO A 129 2.56 8.59 2.78
CA PRO A 129 2.09 8.55 4.16
C PRO A 129 3.10 7.91 5.12
N THR A 130 3.79 6.85 4.68
CA THR A 130 4.79 6.15 5.52
C THR A 130 5.97 7.05 5.84
N LEU A 131 6.53 7.77 4.85
CA LEU A 131 7.60 8.74 5.07
C LEU A 131 7.20 9.82 6.07
N VAL A 132 6.00 10.39 5.90
CA VAL A 132 5.51 11.44 6.80
C VAL A 132 5.32 10.89 8.21
N ILE A 133 4.81 9.67 8.37
CA ILE A 133 4.67 9.02 9.69
C ILE A 133 6.03 8.85 10.38
N ILE A 134 7.02 8.27 9.68
CA ILE A 134 8.37 8.01 10.23
C ILE A 134 9.06 9.31 10.62
N THR A 135 9.15 10.26 9.68
CA THR A 135 9.93 11.49 9.87
C THR A 135 9.31 12.45 10.88
N ARG A 136 7.97 12.41 11.06
CA ARG A 136 7.26 13.37 11.92
C ARG A 136 6.93 12.82 13.31
N TRP A 137 6.49 11.56 13.41
CA TRP A 137 6.08 10.94 14.67
C TRP A 137 7.11 9.93 15.21
N GLY A 138 8.21 9.66 14.50
CA GLY A 138 9.31 8.88 15.07
C GLY A 138 9.96 9.55 16.29
N ASN A 139 10.41 8.78 17.28
CA ASN A 139 10.90 9.34 18.56
C ASN A 139 12.33 9.89 18.49
N GLN A 140 13.19 9.27 17.68
CA GLN A 140 14.63 9.56 17.68
C GLN A 140 15.00 10.61 16.63
N THR A 141 16.16 11.25 16.81
CA THR A 141 16.69 12.25 15.85
C THR A 141 17.04 11.62 14.50
N GLU A 142 17.43 10.34 14.49
CA GLU A 142 17.82 9.61 13.29
C GLU A 142 16.67 9.43 12.29
N ARG A 143 15.41 9.66 12.71
CA ARG A 143 14.20 9.45 11.88
C ARG A 143 14.22 10.14 10.52
N LEU A 144 14.91 11.28 10.43
CA LEU A 144 15.10 11.99 9.17
C LEU A 144 16.03 11.21 8.24
N ASN A 145 17.14 10.70 8.76
CA ASN A 145 18.06 9.84 8.03
C ASN A 145 17.35 8.54 7.62
N ALA A 146 16.66 7.83 8.52
CA ALA A 146 15.91 6.63 8.12
C ALA A 146 14.85 6.92 7.05
N GLY A 147 14.14 8.05 7.16
CA GLY A 147 13.21 8.49 6.12
C GLY A 147 13.88 8.68 4.76
N THR A 148 15.07 9.30 4.72
CA THR A 148 15.83 9.45 3.46
C THR A 148 16.30 8.10 2.90
N TYR A 149 16.79 7.19 3.75
CA TYR A 149 17.19 5.84 3.31
C TYR A 149 15.99 5.08 2.73
N PHE A 150 14.87 5.07 3.44
CA PHE A 150 13.64 4.42 3.00
C PHE A 150 13.19 4.95 1.63
N LEU A 151 13.13 6.28 1.47
CA LEU A 151 12.67 6.90 0.22
C LEU A 151 13.63 6.63 -0.95
N PHE A 152 14.94 6.85 -0.78
CA PHE A 152 15.85 6.73 -1.91
C PHE A 152 16.09 5.28 -2.33
N TYR A 153 16.11 4.33 -1.38
CA TYR A 153 16.22 2.92 -1.75
C TYR A 153 14.99 2.49 -2.57
N THR A 154 13.80 2.81 -2.08
CA THR A 154 12.55 2.40 -2.75
C THR A 154 12.40 3.06 -4.12
N LEU A 155 12.66 4.37 -4.25
CA LEU A 155 12.60 5.08 -5.53
C LEU A 155 13.66 4.60 -6.53
N ALA A 156 14.91 4.40 -6.09
CA ALA A 156 15.96 3.89 -6.97
C ALA A 156 15.60 2.50 -7.51
N GLY A 157 14.92 1.68 -6.69
CA GLY A 157 14.43 0.38 -7.10
C GLY A 157 13.19 0.43 -8.00
N SER A 158 12.29 1.39 -7.78
CA SER A 158 11.00 1.47 -8.46
C SER A 158 11.05 2.14 -9.83
N LEU A 159 11.99 3.05 -10.07
CA LEU A 159 12.13 3.71 -11.38
C LEU A 159 12.46 2.74 -12.54
N PRO A 160 13.38 1.76 -12.38
CA PRO A 160 13.58 0.70 -13.39
C PRO A 160 12.29 -0.08 -13.71
N LEU A 161 11.47 -0.37 -12.69
CA LEU A 161 10.18 -1.04 -12.88
C LEU A 161 9.23 -0.19 -13.72
N LEU A 162 9.17 1.14 -13.51
CA LEU A 162 8.35 2.02 -14.33
C LEU A 162 8.74 1.96 -15.80
N VAL A 163 10.04 2.05 -16.10
CA VAL A 163 10.55 1.96 -17.48
C VAL A 163 10.20 0.59 -18.08
N ALA A 164 10.37 -0.49 -17.32
CA ALA A 164 10.05 -1.84 -17.77
C ALA A 164 8.54 -2.01 -18.09
N LEU A 165 7.66 -1.44 -17.26
CA LEU A 165 6.20 -1.46 -17.51
C LEU A 165 5.80 -0.63 -18.73
N LEU A 166 6.42 0.53 -18.96
CA LEU A 166 6.16 1.34 -20.15
C LEU A 166 6.61 0.63 -21.43
N LEU A 167 7.76 -0.05 -21.40
CA LEU A 167 8.22 -0.89 -22.51
C LEU A 167 7.25 -2.06 -22.77
N LEU A 168 6.78 -2.71 -21.70
CA LEU A 168 5.77 -3.76 -21.81
C LEU A 168 4.49 -3.24 -22.46
N GLN A 169 3.97 -2.10 -21.99
CA GLN A 169 2.77 -1.45 -22.54
C GLN A 169 2.91 -1.15 -24.03
N ASN A 170 4.06 -0.66 -24.48
CA ASN A 170 4.29 -0.38 -25.90
C ASN A 170 4.31 -1.64 -26.76
N ASN A 171 4.77 -2.77 -26.21
CA ASN A 171 4.87 -4.03 -26.95
C ASN A 171 3.56 -4.84 -26.93
N SER A 172 2.89 -4.95 -25.78
CA SER A 172 1.64 -5.72 -25.63
C SER A 172 0.39 -4.89 -25.92
N GLY A 173 0.49 -3.56 -25.95
CA GLY A 173 -0.65 -2.63 -26.08
C GLY A 173 -1.52 -2.51 -24.82
N THR A 174 -1.39 -3.43 -23.85
CA THR A 174 -2.16 -3.43 -22.59
C THR A 174 -1.32 -3.92 -21.41
N LEU A 175 -1.56 -3.36 -20.23
CA LEU A 175 -0.95 -3.75 -18.95
C LEU A 175 -1.94 -4.45 -18.02
N SER A 176 -3.12 -4.80 -18.53
CA SER A 176 -4.15 -5.45 -17.73
C SER A 176 -3.73 -6.89 -17.43
N LEU A 177 -3.71 -7.25 -16.15
CA LEU A 177 -3.39 -8.60 -15.69
C LEU A 177 -4.34 -9.66 -16.27
N LEU A 178 -5.57 -9.26 -16.57
CA LEU A 178 -6.60 -10.12 -17.16
C LEU A 178 -6.32 -10.45 -18.63
N THR A 179 -5.88 -9.47 -19.43
CA THR A 179 -5.57 -9.67 -20.85
C THR A 179 -4.18 -10.25 -21.06
N LEU A 180 -3.20 -9.84 -20.26
CA LEU A 180 -1.81 -10.31 -20.36
C LEU A 180 -1.67 -11.84 -20.23
N GLN A 181 -2.58 -12.50 -19.50
CA GLN A 181 -2.61 -13.96 -19.36
C GLN A 181 -2.84 -14.70 -20.69
N PHE A 182 -3.44 -14.03 -21.68
CA PHE A 182 -3.72 -14.61 -23.00
C PHE A 182 -2.67 -14.27 -24.05
N PHE A 183 -1.66 -13.46 -23.72
CA PHE A 183 -0.56 -13.19 -24.63
C PHE A 183 0.38 -14.39 -24.74
N PRO A 184 1.00 -14.61 -25.91
CA PRO A 184 1.99 -15.66 -26.06
C PRO A 184 3.21 -15.36 -25.16
N PRO A 185 3.88 -16.40 -24.63
CA PRO A 185 5.05 -16.21 -23.78
C PRO A 185 6.15 -15.46 -24.55
N MET A 186 6.75 -14.45 -23.91
CA MET A 186 7.85 -13.69 -24.49
C MET A 186 9.15 -14.52 -24.48
N HIS A 187 9.82 -14.63 -25.61
CA HIS A 187 11.13 -15.28 -25.71
C HIS A 187 12.26 -14.35 -25.22
N LEU A 188 12.59 -14.43 -23.93
CA LEU A 188 13.61 -13.61 -23.27
C LEU A 188 15.03 -14.15 -23.50
N SER A 189 15.60 -13.92 -24.68
CA SER A 189 16.91 -14.49 -25.08
C SER A 189 18.06 -13.48 -25.07
N SER A 190 17.77 -12.21 -25.28
CA SER A 190 18.78 -11.16 -25.43
C SER A 190 19.28 -10.64 -24.08
N PHE A 191 20.40 -9.90 -24.09
CA PHE A 191 20.87 -9.21 -22.89
C PHE A 191 19.88 -8.11 -22.43
N ALA A 192 19.20 -7.46 -23.38
CA ALA A 192 18.17 -6.46 -23.08
C ALA A 192 16.99 -7.08 -22.32
N ASP A 193 16.56 -8.29 -22.70
CA ASP A 193 15.49 -9.02 -22.02
C ASP A 193 15.85 -9.36 -20.57
N LYS A 194 17.12 -9.72 -20.33
CA LYS A 194 17.63 -9.97 -18.97
C LYS A 194 17.66 -8.70 -18.13
N LEU A 195 18.06 -7.56 -18.71
CA LEU A 195 18.01 -6.26 -18.03
C LEU A 195 16.57 -5.82 -17.74
N TRP A 196 15.65 -6.04 -18.67
CA TRP A 196 14.23 -5.76 -18.48
C TRP A 196 13.64 -6.61 -17.35
N TRP A 197 13.94 -7.91 -17.32
CA TRP A 197 13.55 -8.81 -16.23
C TRP A 197 14.11 -8.36 -14.88
N ALA A 198 15.38 -7.95 -14.85
CA ALA A 198 15.98 -7.38 -13.64
C ALA A 198 15.25 -6.09 -13.22
N GLY A 199 14.92 -5.20 -14.16
CA GLY A 199 14.14 -3.98 -13.92
C GLY A 199 12.75 -4.27 -13.33
N CYS A 200 12.08 -5.33 -13.80
CA CYS A 200 10.79 -5.78 -13.27
C CYS A 200 10.88 -6.26 -11.81
N LEU A 201 12.01 -6.86 -11.41
CA LEU A 201 12.15 -7.47 -10.07
C LEU A 201 12.77 -6.54 -9.03
N LEU A 202 13.65 -5.63 -9.44
CA LEU A 202 14.49 -4.86 -8.53
C LEU A 202 13.66 -4.05 -7.52
N ALA A 203 12.56 -3.44 -7.96
CA ALA A 203 11.63 -2.73 -7.09
C ALA A 203 11.09 -3.60 -5.94
N PHE A 204 10.70 -4.84 -6.27
CA PHE A 204 10.17 -5.77 -5.29
C PHE A 204 11.27 -6.32 -4.38
N LEU A 205 12.48 -6.54 -4.87
CA LEU A 205 13.63 -6.98 -4.06
C LEU A 205 14.16 -5.91 -3.12
N VAL A 206 13.88 -4.64 -3.39
CA VAL A 206 14.18 -3.58 -2.42
C VAL A 206 13.11 -3.51 -1.34
N LYS A 207 11.82 -3.63 -1.67
CA LYS A 207 10.72 -3.64 -0.69
C LYS A 207 10.62 -4.94 0.11
N MET A 208 10.92 -6.08 -0.51
CA MET A 208 11.23 -7.35 0.15
C MET A 208 12.74 -7.37 0.41
N PRO A 209 13.20 -6.82 1.53
CA PRO A 209 14.60 -6.43 1.79
C PRO A 209 15.59 -7.57 1.49
N LEU A 210 16.09 -7.63 0.26
CA LEU A 210 17.12 -8.60 -0.13
C LEU A 210 18.39 -8.32 0.70
N TYR A 211 19.13 -9.38 1.03
CA TYR A 211 20.45 -9.21 1.63
C TYR A 211 21.32 -8.27 0.78
N GLY A 212 21.93 -7.26 1.40
CA GLY A 212 22.54 -6.10 0.73
C GLY A 212 21.65 -4.85 0.63
N ALA A 213 20.37 -4.98 0.25
CA ALA A 213 19.41 -3.87 0.15
C ALA A 213 18.64 -3.60 1.46
N HIS A 214 18.70 -4.51 2.43
CA HIS A 214 17.95 -4.46 3.69
C HIS A 214 18.30 -3.32 4.67
N LEU A 215 19.37 -2.55 4.44
CA LEU A 215 19.88 -1.57 5.42
C LEU A 215 18.88 -0.47 5.81
N TRP A 216 17.92 -0.16 4.93
CA TRP A 216 16.86 0.81 5.25
C TRP A 216 15.87 0.26 6.28
N LEU A 217 15.67 -1.06 6.36
CA LEU A 217 14.62 -1.68 7.16
C LEU A 217 14.89 -1.58 8.67
N PRO A 218 16.06 -1.99 9.21
CA PRO A 218 16.33 -1.86 10.65
C PRO A 218 16.19 -0.42 11.14
N LYS A 219 16.63 0.55 10.34
CA LYS A 219 16.49 1.98 10.68
C LYS A 219 15.04 2.43 10.66
N ALA A 220 14.32 2.14 9.57
CA ALA A 220 12.93 2.56 9.42
C ALA A 220 12.01 1.96 10.49
N HIS A 221 12.20 0.69 10.87
CA HIS A 221 11.35 0.05 11.88
C HIS A 221 11.70 0.44 13.32
N VAL A 222 12.98 0.69 13.63
CA VAL A 222 13.38 1.10 14.98
C VAL A 222 12.99 2.55 15.26
N GLU A 223 13.01 3.39 14.23
CA GLU A 223 12.79 4.83 14.38
C GLU A 223 11.33 5.25 14.11
N ALA A 224 10.49 4.35 13.59
CA ALA A 224 9.06 4.56 13.44
C ALA A 224 8.32 4.58 14.80
N PRO A 225 7.17 5.26 14.89
CA PRO A 225 6.29 5.27 16.06
C PRO A 225 5.58 3.94 16.32
#